data_AF-A0A944N6Z6-F1
#
_entry.id   AF-A0A944N6Z6-F1
#
_cell.length_a   1.000
_cell.length_b   1.000
_cell.length_c   1.000
_cell.angle_alpha   90.00
_cell.angle_beta   90.00
_cell.angle_gamma   90.00
#
_symmetry.space_group_name_H-M   'P 1'
#
loop_
_entity.id
_entity.type
_entity.pdbx_description
1 polymer ?
#
loop_
_entity_poly.entity_id
_entity_poly.type
_entity_poly.pdbx_seq_one_letter_code
_entity_poly.pdbx_strand_id
1 'polypeptide(L)'
;MGLQISILGLLLLTNALLFAADTNTEGGADGVAQVRDSLQLRDNSLMGKILEDEEMQQIVALCRNSNPDKLAEFQQCIEDEMAKPANASLIAKLQEKYLDKGDEKSKDRYQAVETASLKRTNSPAMKKLEEYLTKRLEDALYGEIKKANDKKKQRMVDHTTFFKLYEEQVSKNIIATVSSFCLNVCTSSPSYDPKSCREENLKALSVITQGKTQPEAYGGWMKCLENIPKFCSGTPSLGTDGKNHACQVTDALKGMRLNLLRLSAIDQRFKQIKSENKKTQFMQETEKNGRRERYTNETQGDSKSLDDLTTVTSNELINKSGYGKALEDESKKLQEECVDSYDEEKCKHYLHSDDDVAKLEDAATEHSIRRQVAINKIAQIKDEETLTTFLEEEGRSKDEIQKMLNESTASDKVADVVGKITEQFKGEKAAMIAALNKKIESRKVERASSNSPPVAELKKKKLTEVKKEMEAKPKGYQELVHFNNIISGFLTIEKTIDGKKESMANTHAMFRELEDNAYQSGREPGSANQPPSTNDYGATDLEKLKENLGKAGIEDEGAEANATKSMQIEDLNRAILKYK
;
A
#
# COMPACT_ATOMS: atom_id res chain seq x y z
N MET A 1 12.28 -19.48 15.20
CA MET A 1 10.91 -19.05 15.53
C MET A 1 10.83 -17.56 15.88
N GLY A 2 11.63 -17.01 16.82
CA GLY A 2 11.62 -15.56 17.09
C GLY A 2 11.83 -14.66 15.85
N LEU A 3 12.70 -15.09 14.92
CA LEU A 3 12.94 -14.39 13.64
C LEU A 3 11.70 -14.35 12.71
N GLN A 4 10.85 -15.38 12.73
CA GLN A 4 9.64 -15.46 11.88
C GLN A 4 8.49 -14.59 12.41
N ILE A 5 8.44 -14.35 13.72
CA ILE A 5 7.42 -13.49 14.35
C ILE A 5 7.76 -12.02 14.14
N SER A 6 9.04 -11.63 14.25
CA SER A 6 9.48 -10.27 13.87
C SER A 6 9.16 -9.98 12.41
N ILE A 7 9.35 -10.96 11.51
CA ILE A 7 8.96 -10.87 10.09
C ILE A 7 7.43 -10.71 9.93
N LEU A 8 6.61 -11.40 10.74
CA LEU A 8 5.14 -11.26 10.67
C LEU A 8 4.62 -9.95 11.25
N GLY A 9 5.19 -9.50 12.38
CA GLY A 9 4.94 -8.19 12.96
C GLY A 9 5.24 -7.11 11.94
N LEU A 10 6.43 -7.16 11.31
CA LEU A 10 6.80 -6.29 10.20
C LEU A 10 5.82 -6.40 9.01
N LEU A 11 5.42 -7.59 8.59
CA LEU A 11 4.46 -7.78 7.48
C LEU A 11 3.08 -7.17 7.74
N LEU A 12 2.59 -7.23 8.98
CA LEU A 12 1.33 -6.61 9.40
C LEU A 12 1.45 -5.07 9.49
N LEU A 13 2.66 -4.55 9.71
CA LEU A 13 2.94 -3.12 9.84
C LEU A 13 3.21 -2.42 8.51
N THR A 14 3.90 -3.07 7.58
CA THR A 14 4.56 -2.36 6.48
C THR A 14 3.65 -2.02 5.30
N ASN A 15 2.48 -2.65 5.10
CA ASN A 15 1.93 -2.68 3.74
C ASN A 15 0.62 -1.89 3.48
N ALA A 16 -0.25 -1.61 4.46
CA ALA A 16 -1.53 -0.89 4.21
C ALA A 16 -1.50 0.54 4.73
N LEU A 17 -1.36 0.66 6.05
CA LEU A 17 -1.56 1.90 6.80
C LEU A 17 -0.52 2.97 6.44
N LEU A 18 0.72 2.56 6.22
CA LEU A 18 1.83 3.45 5.91
C LEU A 18 1.82 3.92 4.46
N PHE A 19 1.65 3.02 3.48
CA PHE A 19 1.49 3.40 2.07
C PHE A 19 0.35 4.39 1.87
N ALA A 20 -0.81 4.08 2.42
CA ALA A 20 -2.04 4.77 2.15
C ALA A 20 -2.13 6.14 2.86
N ALA A 21 -1.32 6.43 3.88
CA ALA A 21 -1.36 7.72 4.54
C ALA A 21 -0.07 8.53 4.57
N ASP A 22 1.05 7.97 4.14
CA ASP A 22 2.23 8.77 3.76
C ASP A 22 2.04 9.50 2.40
N THR A 23 1.03 9.15 1.59
CA THR A 23 0.57 9.95 0.42
C THR A 23 -0.40 11.10 0.78
N ASN A 24 -0.87 11.18 2.04
CA ASN A 24 -2.01 12.02 2.45
C ASN A 24 -1.66 13.40 3.03
N THR A 25 -0.39 13.74 3.22
CA THR A 25 0.00 15.10 3.64
C THR A 25 0.24 15.97 2.41
N GLU A 26 0.06 17.29 2.49
CA GLU A 26 0.35 18.21 1.35
C GLU A 26 1.81 18.10 0.84
N GLY A 27 2.70 17.43 1.59
CA GLY A 27 4.05 17.01 1.19
C GLY A 27 4.20 15.56 0.71
N GLY A 28 3.10 14.83 0.46
CA GLY A 28 3.01 13.37 0.28
C GLY A 28 4.01 12.78 -0.71
N ALA A 29 5.18 12.42 -0.20
CA ALA A 29 6.28 11.84 -0.95
C ALA A 29 6.80 10.53 -0.33
N ASP A 30 6.19 10.11 0.77
CA ASP A 30 6.65 8.95 1.53
C ASP A 30 5.89 7.65 1.19
N GLY A 31 4.77 7.75 0.46
CA GLY A 31 3.77 6.68 0.34
C GLY A 31 4.01 5.61 -0.73
N VAL A 32 5.21 5.48 -1.31
CA VAL A 32 5.48 4.47 -2.35
C VAL A 32 6.34 3.30 -1.83
N ALA A 33 6.81 3.33 -0.58
CA ALA A 33 8.10 2.73 -0.25
C ALA A 33 8.12 1.50 0.69
N GLN A 34 7.09 0.66 0.77
CA GLN A 34 7.10 -0.42 1.77
C GLN A 34 6.66 -1.79 1.27
N VAL A 35 7.19 -2.27 0.16
CA VAL A 35 7.28 -3.73 -0.01
C VAL A 35 8.72 -4.11 0.31
N ARG A 36 8.90 -4.98 1.33
CA ARG A 36 10.06 -5.87 1.53
C ARG A 36 10.99 -5.67 2.74
N ASP A 37 10.62 -4.94 3.79
CA ASP A 37 11.47 -4.95 5.00
C ASP A 37 11.49 -6.33 5.72
N SER A 38 10.60 -7.25 5.35
CA SER A 38 10.42 -8.56 5.99
C SER A 38 10.95 -9.78 5.19
N LEU A 39 11.50 -9.58 3.99
CA LEU A 39 12.15 -10.64 3.21
C LEU A 39 13.59 -10.26 2.86
N GLN A 40 14.44 -10.24 3.89
CA GLN A 40 15.89 -10.41 3.79
C GLN A 40 16.24 -11.86 3.36
N LEU A 41 15.71 -12.28 2.22
CA LEU A 41 16.26 -13.40 1.47
C LEU A 41 16.85 -12.84 0.18
N ARG A 42 18.18 -12.90 0.16
CA ARG A 42 19.17 -12.43 -0.83
C ARG A 42 19.63 -10.98 -0.68
N ASP A 43 20.70 -10.86 0.11
CA ASP A 43 21.90 -10.12 -0.29
C ASP A 43 22.11 -10.17 -1.80
N ASN A 44 22.35 -8.99 -2.39
CA ASN A 44 22.37 -8.66 -3.82
C ASN A 44 20.98 -8.49 -4.44
N SER A 45 20.43 -7.27 -4.40
CA SER A 45 19.47 -6.90 -5.44
C SER A 45 20.19 -7.13 -6.78
N LEU A 46 19.50 -7.78 -7.72
CA LEU A 46 19.92 -7.94 -9.10
C LEU A 46 20.27 -6.60 -9.79
N MET A 47 20.02 -5.48 -9.10
CA MET A 47 19.89 -4.11 -9.61
C MET A 47 21.00 -3.19 -9.13
N GLY A 48 21.58 -3.41 -7.93
CA GLY A 48 22.92 -2.91 -7.63
C GLY A 48 23.91 -3.36 -8.73
N LYS A 49 23.72 -4.59 -9.22
CA LYS A 49 24.48 -5.14 -10.37
C LYS A 49 24.20 -4.45 -11.72
N ILE A 50 23.03 -3.83 -11.91
CA ILE A 50 22.74 -3.03 -13.12
C ILE A 50 23.48 -1.69 -13.05
N LEU A 51 23.44 -1.02 -11.90
CA LEU A 51 24.17 0.23 -11.67
C LEU A 51 25.70 0.00 -11.59
N GLU A 52 26.15 -1.22 -11.33
CA GLU A 52 27.55 -1.66 -11.42
C GLU A 52 27.99 -2.06 -12.84
N ASP A 53 27.09 -2.14 -13.84
CA ASP A 53 27.50 -2.43 -15.22
C ASP A 53 28.28 -1.23 -15.79
N GLU A 54 29.46 -1.49 -16.35
CA GLU A 54 30.42 -0.45 -16.74
C GLU A 54 29.83 0.56 -17.74
N GLU A 55 29.04 0.09 -18.70
CA GLU A 55 28.36 0.94 -19.69
C GLU A 55 27.27 1.80 -19.04
N MET A 56 26.58 1.29 -18.01
CA MET A 56 25.61 2.07 -17.24
C MET A 56 26.29 3.11 -16.36
N GLN A 57 27.43 2.79 -15.74
CA GLN A 57 28.20 3.76 -14.96
C GLN A 57 28.66 4.95 -15.79
N GLN A 58 28.99 4.72 -17.07
CA GLN A 58 29.34 5.81 -17.99
C GLN A 58 28.15 6.75 -18.25
N ILE A 59 26.95 6.20 -18.48
CA ILE A 59 25.72 7.00 -18.65
C ILE A 59 25.40 7.78 -17.36
N VAL A 60 25.47 7.11 -16.21
CA VAL A 60 25.23 7.75 -14.90
C VAL A 60 26.24 8.87 -14.65
N ALA A 61 27.53 8.64 -14.89
CA ALA A 61 28.57 9.65 -14.72
C ALA A 61 28.38 10.84 -15.67
N LEU A 62 28.06 10.59 -16.95
CA LEU A 62 27.77 11.63 -17.93
C LEU A 62 26.63 12.54 -17.46
N CYS A 63 25.51 11.93 -17.07
CA CYS A 63 24.34 12.68 -16.63
C CYS A 63 24.56 13.41 -15.31
N ARG A 64 25.27 12.81 -14.35
CA ARG A 64 25.60 13.43 -13.06
C ARG A 64 26.54 14.62 -13.23
N ASN A 65 27.54 14.52 -14.12
CA ASN A 65 28.44 15.63 -14.43
C ASN A 65 27.73 16.80 -15.11
N SER A 66 26.68 16.52 -15.89
CA SER A 66 25.93 17.53 -16.62
C SER A 66 24.89 18.24 -15.73
N ASN A 67 24.43 17.57 -14.67
CA ASN A 67 23.34 18.02 -13.79
C ASN A 67 23.66 17.80 -12.30
N PRO A 68 24.77 18.35 -11.75
CA PRO A 68 25.30 17.94 -10.44
C PRO A 68 24.39 18.26 -9.25
N ASP A 69 23.50 19.25 -9.36
CA ASP A 69 22.59 19.66 -8.27
C ASP A 69 21.11 19.62 -8.69
N LYS A 70 20.80 19.11 -9.89
CA LYS A 70 19.46 19.19 -10.48
C LYS A 70 18.91 17.81 -10.78
N LEU A 71 18.31 17.22 -9.75
CA LEU A 71 17.82 15.85 -9.76
C LEU A 71 16.87 15.52 -10.92
N ALA A 72 15.89 16.38 -11.18
CA ALA A 72 14.95 16.17 -12.28
C ALA A 72 15.64 16.17 -13.65
N GLU A 73 16.64 17.04 -13.85
CA GLU A 73 17.42 17.10 -15.09
C GLU A 73 18.40 15.93 -15.19
N PHE A 74 18.99 15.48 -14.08
CA PHE A 74 19.80 14.27 -14.00
C PHE A 74 19.00 13.04 -14.43
N GLN A 75 17.81 12.84 -13.87
CA GLN A 75 16.96 11.71 -14.22
C GLN A 75 16.50 11.78 -15.67
N GLN A 76 16.06 12.94 -16.14
CA GLN A 76 15.68 13.13 -17.54
C GLN A 76 16.86 12.81 -18.48
N CYS A 77 18.09 13.18 -18.13
CA CYS A 77 19.27 12.80 -18.90
C CYS A 77 19.43 11.28 -18.99
N ILE A 78 19.30 10.54 -17.89
CA ILE A 78 19.36 9.07 -17.92
C ILE A 78 18.29 8.51 -18.88
N GLU A 79 17.08 9.07 -18.84
CA GLU A 79 16.00 8.66 -19.73
C GLU A 79 16.34 8.90 -21.19
N ASP A 80 16.79 10.11 -21.51
CA ASP A 80 17.11 10.51 -22.87
C ASP A 80 18.27 9.69 -23.42
N GLU A 81 19.32 9.44 -22.62
CA GLU A 81 20.41 8.56 -23.00
C GLU A 81 19.91 7.13 -23.25
N MET A 82 19.12 6.56 -22.36
CA MET A 82 18.60 5.19 -22.51
C MET A 82 17.61 5.06 -23.67
N ALA A 83 16.91 6.13 -24.07
CA ALA A 83 16.02 6.12 -25.22
C ALA A 83 16.77 6.19 -26.56
N LYS A 84 18.07 6.53 -26.58
CA LYS A 84 18.84 6.64 -27.82
C LYS A 84 19.01 5.27 -28.49
N PRO A 85 18.87 5.19 -29.82
CA PRO A 85 19.13 3.95 -30.57
C PRO A 85 20.52 3.36 -30.33
N ALA A 86 21.53 4.20 -30.07
CA ALA A 86 22.89 3.79 -29.78
C ALA A 86 23.01 2.92 -28.51
N ASN A 87 22.08 3.08 -27.56
CA ASN A 87 22.06 2.34 -26.30
C ASN A 87 21.07 1.16 -26.31
N ALA A 88 20.46 0.85 -27.46
CA ALA A 88 19.52 -0.27 -27.59
C ALA A 88 20.18 -1.63 -27.30
N SER A 89 21.47 -1.79 -27.67
CA SER A 89 22.25 -3.00 -27.38
C SER A 89 22.51 -3.17 -25.89
N LEU A 90 22.80 -2.07 -25.18
CA LEU A 90 22.95 -2.06 -23.72
C LEU A 90 21.64 -2.49 -23.05
N ILE A 91 20.50 -1.95 -23.48
CA ILE A 91 19.19 -2.34 -22.93
C ILE A 91 18.91 -3.82 -23.17
N ALA A 92 19.16 -4.33 -24.37
CA ALA A 92 19.00 -5.75 -24.68
C ALA A 92 19.93 -6.63 -23.82
N LYS A 93 21.19 -6.21 -23.61
CA LYS A 93 22.16 -6.88 -22.73
C LYS A 93 21.70 -6.88 -21.28
N LEU A 94 21.22 -5.75 -20.76
CA LEU A 94 20.69 -5.67 -19.39
C LEU A 94 19.45 -6.56 -19.22
N GLN A 95 18.57 -6.57 -20.22
CA GLN A 95 17.40 -7.45 -20.25
C GLN A 95 17.83 -8.92 -20.21
N GLU A 96 18.71 -9.36 -21.11
CA GLU A 96 19.16 -10.75 -21.18
C GLU A 96 19.91 -11.16 -19.90
N LYS A 97 20.83 -10.31 -19.43
CA LYS A 97 21.74 -10.62 -18.32
C LYS A 97 21.03 -10.68 -16.98
N TYR A 98 20.02 -9.83 -16.77
CA TYR A 98 19.38 -9.67 -15.48
C TYR A 98 17.93 -10.15 -15.47
N LEU A 99 17.15 -9.89 -16.51
CA LEU A 99 15.70 -10.17 -16.52
C LEU A 99 15.32 -11.52 -17.13
N ASP A 100 16.10 -12.04 -18.08
CA ASP A 100 15.77 -13.29 -18.80
C ASP A 100 16.52 -14.54 -18.27
N LYS A 101 17.54 -14.38 -17.41
CA LYS A 101 18.37 -15.49 -16.85
C LYS A 101 17.73 -16.24 -15.67
N GLY A 102 16.51 -16.74 -15.86
CA GLY A 102 15.91 -17.77 -15.00
C GLY A 102 15.59 -19.03 -15.79
N ASP A 103 15.78 -20.23 -15.20
CA ASP A 103 15.24 -21.49 -15.73
C ASP A 103 13.76 -21.30 -16.09
N GLU A 104 13.19 -22.11 -16.99
CA GLU A 104 11.75 -22.03 -17.38
C GLU A 104 10.77 -21.99 -16.18
N LYS A 105 11.20 -22.46 -15.01
CA LYS A 105 10.46 -22.47 -13.75
C LYS A 105 10.71 -21.26 -12.83
N SER A 106 11.66 -20.39 -13.15
CA SER A 106 12.10 -19.24 -12.35
C SER A 106 12.41 -17.99 -13.20
N LYS A 107 11.76 -17.81 -14.35
CA LYS A 107 11.72 -16.50 -15.00
C LYS A 107 11.02 -15.55 -14.02
N ASP A 108 11.81 -14.78 -13.27
CA ASP A 108 11.35 -13.71 -12.39
C ASP A 108 10.89 -12.55 -13.29
N ARG A 109 9.70 -12.74 -13.88
CA ARG A 109 9.02 -11.86 -14.83
C ARG A 109 8.38 -10.64 -14.16
N TYR A 110 8.90 -10.18 -13.02
CA TYR A 110 8.20 -9.19 -12.21
C TYR A 110 8.63 -7.78 -12.55
N GLN A 111 7.70 -7.02 -13.13
CA GLN A 111 7.83 -5.59 -13.35
C GLN A 111 7.15 -4.76 -12.23
N ALA A 112 6.86 -5.38 -11.08
CA ALA A 112 6.52 -4.64 -9.88
C ALA A 112 7.80 -3.95 -9.39
N VAL A 113 7.69 -2.64 -9.23
CA VAL A 113 8.85 -1.78 -9.11
C VAL A 113 8.92 -1.30 -7.65
N GLU A 114 9.90 -1.84 -6.91
CA GLU A 114 10.15 -1.48 -5.50
C GLU A 114 10.76 -0.08 -5.46
N THR A 115 10.09 0.92 -4.88
CA THR A 115 10.81 2.15 -4.52
C THR A 115 11.74 1.87 -3.37
N ALA A 116 13.03 2.22 -3.55
CA ALA A 116 14.04 1.89 -2.56
C ALA A 116 13.59 2.36 -1.19
N SER A 117 13.56 1.41 -0.26
CA SER A 117 13.39 1.70 1.15
C SER A 117 14.65 2.39 1.62
N LEU A 118 14.57 3.69 1.89
CA LEU A 118 15.53 4.29 2.82
C LEU A 118 15.47 3.47 4.11
N LYS A 119 16.63 3.21 4.72
CA LYS A 119 16.68 2.71 6.10
C LYS A 119 15.91 3.69 6.97
N ARG A 120 14.62 3.44 7.19
CA ARG A 120 13.86 4.15 8.20
C ARG A 120 14.43 3.66 9.52
N THR A 121 15.10 4.54 10.26
CA THR A 121 15.21 4.35 11.71
C THR A 121 13.77 4.23 12.20
N ASN A 122 13.35 3.03 12.63
CA ASN A 122 11.99 2.76 13.12
C ASN A 122 11.58 3.91 14.06
N SER A 123 10.65 4.76 13.61
CA SER A 123 10.22 5.89 14.43
C SER A 123 9.66 5.33 15.74
N PRO A 124 9.90 5.98 16.89
CA PRO A 124 9.28 5.61 18.16
C PRO A 124 7.78 5.33 18.04
N ALA A 125 7.05 6.11 17.24
CA ALA A 125 5.65 5.85 16.94
C ALA A 125 5.42 4.52 16.22
N MET A 126 6.16 4.24 15.16
CA MET A 126 6.05 2.96 14.44
C MET A 126 6.38 1.77 15.33
N LYS A 127 7.37 1.91 16.20
CA LYS A 127 7.72 0.87 17.17
C LYS A 127 6.56 0.60 18.15
N LYS A 128 5.80 1.62 18.55
CA LYS A 128 4.62 1.43 19.42
C LYS A 128 3.52 0.63 18.73
N LEU A 129 3.25 0.96 17.46
CA LEU A 129 2.32 0.18 16.65
C LEU A 129 2.82 -1.26 16.45
N GLU A 130 4.12 -1.45 16.20
CA GLU A 130 4.76 -2.75 16.05
C GLU A 130 4.59 -3.63 17.28
N GLU A 131 4.91 -3.08 18.45
CA GLU A 131 4.77 -3.75 19.74
C GLU A 131 3.32 -4.18 19.98
N TYR A 132 2.35 -3.31 19.66
CA TYR A 132 0.92 -3.60 19.81
C TYR A 132 0.45 -4.74 18.90
N LEU A 133 0.73 -4.65 17.59
CA LEU A 133 0.28 -5.66 16.62
C LEU A 133 0.99 -7.00 16.80
N THR A 134 2.29 -6.97 17.10
CA THR A 134 3.06 -8.19 17.39
C THR A 134 2.48 -8.90 18.61
N LYS A 135 2.18 -8.16 19.69
CA LYS A 135 1.57 -8.73 20.88
C LYS A 135 0.19 -9.34 20.59
N ARG A 136 -0.66 -8.62 19.84
CA ARG A 136 -1.99 -9.13 19.43
C ARG A 136 -1.88 -10.46 18.68
N LEU A 137 -0.93 -10.56 17.76
CA LEU A 137 -0.67 -11.75 16.98
C LEU A 137 -0.12 -12.88 17.85
N GLU A 138 0.86 -12.60 18.72
CA GLU A 138 1.43 -13.59 19.64
C GLU A 138 0.37 -14.15 20.59
N ASP A 139 -0.46 -13.29 21.18
CA ASP A 139 -1.55 -13.67 22.07
C ASP A 139 -2.58 -14.57 21.36
N ALA A 140 -2.82 -14.36 20.06
CA ALA A 140 -3.73 -15.17 19.28
C ALA A 140 -3.13 -16.53 18.87
N LEU A 141 -1.89 -16.54 18.40
CA LEU A 141 -1.22 -17.76 17.94
C LEU A 141 -0.84 -18.69 19.09
N TYR A 142 -0.40 -18.12 20.23
CA TYR A 142 0.19 -18.87 21.32
C TYR A 142 -0.56 -18.78 22.66
N GLY A 143 -1.56 -17.88 22.79
CA GLY A 143 -2.20 -17.56 24.06
C GLY A 143 -1.36 -16.61 24.94
N GLU A 144 -1.94 -16.07 26.02
CA GLU A 144 -1.19 -15.22 26.96
C GLU A 144 -0.08 -16.05 27.66
N ILE A 145 1.19 -15.74 27.38
CA ILE A 145 2.33 -16.40 28.04
C ILE A 145 2.48 -15.83 29.47
N LYS A 146 1.80 -16.42 30.44
CA LYS A 146 1.79 -15.93 31.84
C LYS A 146 3.06 -16.25 32.64
N LYS A 147 3.87 -17.25 32.23
CA LYS A 147 5.13 -17.64 32.91
C LYS A 147 6.19 -18.17 31.95
N ALA A 148 7.47 -17.93 32.27
CA ALA A 148 8.63 -18.38 31.48
C ALA A 148 8.71 -19.91 31.27
N ASN A 149 8.05 -20.71 32.12
CA ASN A 149 8.00 -22.17 32.03
C ASN A 149 6.89 -22.72 31.10
N ASP A 150 5.98 -21.89 30.58
CA ASP A 150 4.94 -22.32 29.62
C ASP A 150 5.44 -22.40 28.16
N LYS A 151 6.71 -22.06 27.90
CA LYS A 151 7.36 -22.20 26.58
C LYS A 151 7.28 -23.62 25.98
N LYS A 152 6.99 -24.65 26.79
CA LYS A 152 6.84 -26.05 26.34
C LYS A 152 5.47 -26.37 25.71
N LYS A 153 4.49 -25.46 25.76
CA LYS A 153 3.19 -25.59 25.09
C LYS A 153 3.03 -24.63 23.90
N GLN A 154 4.13 -24.23 23.26
CA GLN A 154 4.04 -23.46 22.03
C GLN A 154 3.27 -24.27 20.98
N ARG A 155 2.04 -23.83 20.68
CA ARG A 155 1.26 -24.30 19.54
C ARG A 155 2.11 -24.04 18.29
N MET A 156 2.50 -25.08 17.55
CA MET A 156 3.17 -24.84 16.27
C MET A 156 2.13 -24.33 15.29
N VAL A 157 2.41 -23.19 14.67
CA VAL A 157 1.56 -22.56 13.66
C VAL A 157 1.95 -23.15 12.30
N ASP A 158 0.95 -23.61 11.53
CA ASP A 158 1.17 -24.17 10.20
C ASP A 158 1.59 -23.05 9.21
N HIS A 159 2.39 -23.39 8.21
CA HIS A 159 2.71 -22.50 7.09
C HIS A 159 1.45 -22.06 6.34
N THR A 160 0.40 -22.90 6.31
CA THR A 160 -0.89 -22.54 5.73
C THR A 160 -1.52 -21.32 6.42
N THR A 161 -1.41 -21.23 7.75
CA THR A 161 -1.85 -20.06 8.52
C THR A 161 -1.08 -18.80 8.11
N PHE A 162 0.22 -18.92 7.86
CA PHE A 162 1.04 -17.80 7.39
C PHE A 162 0.56 -17.28 6.03
N PHE A 163 0.28 -18.18 5.08
CA PHE A 163 -0.20 -17.78 3.76
C PHE A 163 -1.55 -17.09 3.84
N LYS A 164 -2.49 -17.64 4.62
CA LYS A 164 -3.81 -17.04 4.87
C LYS A 164 -3.67 -15.63 5.50
N LEU A 165 -2.82 -15.46 6.52
CA LEU A 165 -2.56 -14.15 7.14
C LEU A 165 -1.99 -13.13 6.15
N TYR A 166 -1.01 -13.55 5.34
CA TYR A 166 -0.40 -12.67 4.35
C TYR A 166 -1.37 -12.32 3.21
N GLU A 167 -2.16 -13.28 2.75
CA GLU A 167 -3.20 -13.09 1.74
C GLU A 167 -4.28 -12.09 2.20
N GLU A 168 -4.77 -12.24 3.43
CA GLU A 168 -5.71 -11.31 4.07
C GLU A 168 -5.09 -9.90 4.18
N GLN A 169 -3.82 -9.82 4.57
CA GLN A 169 -3.12 -8.54 4.66
C GLN A 169 -3.00 -7.87 3.28
N VAL A 170 -2.60 -8.60 2.24
CA VAL A 170 -2.50 -8.04 0.88
C VAL A 170 -3.87 -7.56 0.40
N SER A 171 -4.94 -8.30 0.71
CA SER A 171 -6.31 -7.91 0.37
C SER A 171 -6.71 -6.59 1.04
N LYS A 172 -6.40 -6.42 2.32
CA LYS A 172 -6.63 -5.16 3.06
C LYS A 172 -5.78 -4.01 2.55
N ASN A 173 -4.54 -4.28 2.13
CA ASN A 173 -3.69 -3.27 1.52
C ASN A 173 -4.31 -2.74 0.23
N ILE A 174 -4.89 -3.61 -0.60
CA ILE A 174 -5.57 -3.20 -1.84
C ILE A 174 -6.70 -2.21 -1.52
N ILE A 175 -7.57 -2.54 -0.55
CA ILE A 175 -8.67 -1.64 -0.18
C ILE A 175 -8.12 -0.33 0.40
N ALA A 176 -7.09 -0.40 1.27
CA ALA A 176 -6.49 0.78 1.89
C ALA A 176 -5.83 1.71 0.86
N THR A 177 -5.10 1.17 -0.12
CA THR A 177 -4.46 1.94 -1.20
C THR A 177 -5.51 2.63 -2.07
N VAL A 178 -6.57 1.92 -2.46
CA VAL A 178 -7.68 2.52 -3.22
C VAL A 178 -8.38 3.58 -2.38
N SER A 179 -8.68 3.27 -1.13
CA SER A 179 -9.37 4.18 -0.21
C SER A 179 -8.58 5.45 0.05
N SER A 180 -7.26 5.38 0.19
CA SER A 180 -6.41 6.58 0.33
C SER A 180 -6.57 7.55 -0.83
N PHE A 181 -6.48 7.03 -2.04
CA PHE A 181 -6.63 7.86 -3.23
C PHE A 181 -8.07 8.38 -3.36
N CYS A 182 -9.06 7.49 -3.24
CA CYS A 182 -10.46 7.84 -3.41
C CYS A 182 -11.00 8.75 -2.32
N LEU A 183 -10.43 8.72 -1.12
CA LEU A 183 -10.72 9.68 -0.05
C LEU A 183 -10.32 11.10 -0.45
N ASN A 184 -9.28 11.25 -1.27
CA ASN A 184 -8.74 12.55 -1.69
C ASN A 184 -9.27 13.03 -3.06
N VAL A 185 -10.18 12.27 -3.69
CA VAL A 185 -10.81 12.62 -4.98
C VAL A 185 -12.28 12.96 -4.75
N CYS A 186 -12.68 14.13 -5.23
CA CYS A 186 -14.06 14.58 -5.13
C CYS A 186 -14.91 13.81 -6.14
N THR A 187 -15.98 13.19 -5.67
CA THR A 187 -16.82 12.31 -6.51
C THR A 187 -17.96 13.07 -7.18
N SER A 188 -18.32 14.25 -6.64
CA SER A 188 -19.29 15.20 -7.16
C SER A 188 -18.74 16.03 -8.34
N SER A 189 -17.45 16.33 -8.34
CA SER A 189 -16.71 16.98 -9.41
C SER A 189 -15.31 16.37 -9.45
N PRO A 190 -14.86 15.74 -10.57
CA PRO A 190 -13.57 15.06 -10.63
C PRO A 190 -12.42 16.08 -10.49
N SER A 191 -12.03 16.34 -9.24
CA SER A 191 -10.92 17.18 -8.83
C SER A 191 -10.15 16.47 -7.72
N TYR A 192 -8.85 16.75 -7.65
CA TYR A 192 -7.98 16.27 -6.58
C TYR A 192 -7.67 17.43 -5.64
N ASP A 193 -8.31 17.40 -4.48
CA ASP A 193 -8.06 18.30 -3.36
C ASP A 193 -8.12 17.47 -2.07
N PRO A 194 -6.96 17.00 -1.56
CA PRO A 194 -6.91 16.08 -0.43
C PRO A 194 -7.64 16.57 0.82
N LYS A 195 -7.76 17.88 1.02
CA LYS A 195 -8.42 18.42 2.20
C LYS A 195 -9.93 18.46 2.02
N SER A 196 -10.42 19.17 1.00
CA SER A 196 -11.86 19.35 0.81
C SER A 196 -12.56 18.06 0.39
N CYS A 197 -11.95 17.27 -0.51
CA CYS A 197 -12.54 16.02 -0.97
C CYS A 197 -12.61 14.98 0.16
N ARG A 198 -11.63 15.00 1.07
CA ARG A 198 -11.64 14.11 2.24
C ARG A 198 -12.79 14.44 3.19
N GLU A 199 -12.97 15.72 3.52
CA GLU A 199 -14.09 16.17 4.35
C GLU A 199 -15.43 15.79 3.71
N GLU A 200 -15.58 15.97 2.40
CA GLU A 200 -16.76 15.56 1.62
C GLU A 200 -17.00 14.05 1.73
N ASN A 201 -15.99 13.24 1.42
CA ASN A 201 -16.09 11.78 1.38
C ASN A 201 -16.34 11.16 2.75
N LEU A 202 -15.75 11.71 3.83
CA LEU A 202 -16.04 11.27 5.20
C LEU A 202 -17.49 11.57 5.58
N LYS A 203 -17.98 12.78 5.31
CA LYS A 203 -19.39 13.13 5.57
C LYS A 203 -20.36 12.24 4.81
N ALA A 204 -20.02 11.92 3.56
CA ALA A 204 -20.81 11.05 2.69
C ALA A 204 -20.91 9.60 3.22
N LEU A 205 -20.11 9.19 4.21
CA LEU A 205 -20.33 7.91 4.91
C LEU A 205 -21.68 7.91 5.62
N SER A 206 -22.06 9.03 6.23
CA SER A 206 -23.31 9.14 7.00
C SER A 206 -24.56 9.33 6.14
N VAL A 207 -24.42 9.54 4.83
CA VAL A 207 -25.52 9.84 3.91
C VAL A 207 -25.94 8.58 3.16
N ILE A 208 -27.13 8.06 3.46
CA ILE A 208 -27.76 6.96 2.72
C ILE A 208 -28.97 7.52 1.97
N THR A 209 -28.89 7.59 0.64
CA THR A 209 -30.00 8.08 -0.19
C THR A 209 -31.21 7.16 -0.05
N GLN A 210 -32.42 7.72 -0.04
CA GLN A 210 -33.67 6.96 0.07
C GLN A 210 -33.74 5.83 -0.97
N GLY A 211 -34.02 4.61 -0.51
CA GLY A 211 -34.11 3.41 -1.36
C GLY A 211 -32.77 2.72 -1.65
N LYS A 212 -31.65 3.24 -1.12
CA LYS A 212 -30.35 2.55 -1.14
C LYS A 212 -30.03 1.95 0.22
N THR A 213 -29.23 0.89 0.22
CA THR A 213 -28.68 0.23 1.42
C THR A 213 -27.21 0.58 1.68
N GLN A 214 -26.63 1.43 0.83
CA GLN A 214 -25.21 1.79 0.84
C GLN A 214 -25.05 3.31 0.94
N PRO A 215 -24.00 3.81 1.62
CA PRO A 215 -23.73 5.23 1.73
C PRO A 215 -23.27 5.82 0.41
N GLU A 216 -23.47 7.13 0.25
CA GLU A 216 -23.02 7.87 -0.94
C GLU A 216 -21.51 7.75 -1.16
N ALA A 217 -20.74 7.74 -0.07
CA ALA A 217 -19.31 7.50 -0.08
C ALA A 217 -18.92 6.17 -0.77
N TYR A 218 -19.69 5.10 -0.58
CA TYR A 218 -19.40 3.81 -1.25
C TYR A 218 -19.62 3.90 -2.76
N GLY A 219 -20.72 4.54 -3.19
CA GLY A 219 -20.97 4.78 -4.62
C GLY A 219 -19.89 5.66 -5.26
N GLY A 220 -19.41 6.67 -4.53
CA GLY A 220 -18.29 7.52 -4.94
C GLY A 220 -16.97 6.75 -5.03
N TRP A 221 -16.67 5.93 -4.02
CA TRP A 221 -15.48 5.09 -3.97
C TRP A 221 -15.43 4.08 -5.12
N MET A 222 -16.54 3.41 -5.44
CA MET A 222 -16.63 2.49 -6.58
C MET A 222 -16.35 3.20 -7.91
N LYS A 223 -16.94 4.40 -8.11
CA LYS A 223 -16.66 5.20 -9.31
C LYS A 223 -15.20 5.65 -9.38
N CYS A 224 -14.61 6.02 -8.25
CA CYS A 224 -13.21 6.40 -8.19
C CYS A 224 -12.31 5.20 -8.56
N LEU A 225 -12.53 4.03 -7.94
CA LEU A 225 -11.82 2.79 -8.22
C LEU A 225 -11.80 2.46 -9.71
N GLU A 226 -12.94 2.54 -10.39
CA GLU A 226 -13.04 2.26 -11.82
C GLU A 226 -12.30 3.26 -12.71
N ASN A 227 -12.08 4.49 -12.23
CA ASN A 227 -11.43 5.54 -12.98
C ASN A 227 -9.95 5.72 -12.63
N ILE A 228 -9.39 5.04 -11.62
CA ILE A 228 -7.95 5.11 -11.27
C ILE A 228 -7.04 4.97 -12.51
N PRO A 229 -7.19 3.94 -13.39
CA PRO A 229 -6.33 3.82 -14.57
C PRO A 229 -6.49 5.00 -15.54
N LYS A 230 -7.70 5.55 -15.66
CA LYS A 230 -7.98 6.69 -16.53
C LYS A 230 -7.39 7.98 -15.97
N PHE A 231 -7.50 8.21 -14.66
CA PHE A 231 -6.85 9.32 -13.97
C PHE A 231 -5.33 9.28 -14.16
N CYS A 232 -4.71 8.10 -14.08
CA CYS A 232 -3.28 7.94 -14.40
C CYS A 232 -2.96 8.30 -15.86
N SER A 233 -3.82 7.91 -16.81
CA SER A 233 -3.69 8.33 -18.21
C SER A 233 -3.97 9.82 -18.46
N GLY A 234 -4.46 10.57 -17.45
CA GLY A 234 -4.76 12.00 -17.52
C GLY A 234 -6.20 12.34 -17.89
N THR A 235 -7.14 11.39 -17.84
CA THR A 235 -8.55 11.61 -18.20
C THR A 235 -9.53 11.06 -17.16
N PRO A 236 -10.49 11.85 -16.64
CA PRO A 236 -10.49 13.31 -16.65
C PRO A 236 -9.25 13.87 -15.93
N SER A 237 -8.92 15.13 -16.21
CA SER A 237 -7.74 15.77 -15.59
C SER A 237 -7.99 16.03 -14.11
N LEU A 238 -7.14 15.47 -13.25
CA LEU A 238 -7.09 15.76 -11.82
C LEU A 238 -5.98 16.77 -11.45
N GLY A 239 -5.35 17.40 -12.44
CA GLY A 239 -4.07 18.08 -12.26
C GLY A 239 -2.89 17.11 -12.10
N THR A 240 -1.69 17.66 -12.00
CA THR A 240 -0.43 16.89 -11.98
C THR A 240 -0.37 15.96 -10.76
N ASP A 241 -0.69 16.46 -9.57
CA ASP A 241 -0.59 15.68 -8.33
C ASP A 241 -1.61 14.54 -8.30
N GLY A 242 -2.86 14.79 -8.70
CA GLY A 242 -3.90 13.77 -8.78
C GLY A 242 -3.57 12.70 -9.81
N LYS A 243 -3.04 13.08 -10.98
CA LYS A 243 -2.55 12.13 -12.00
C LYS A 243 -1.41 11.26 -11.45
N ASN A 244 -0.42 11.89 -10.82
CA ASN A 244 0.74 11.17 -10.28
C ASN A 244 0.32 10.19 -9.18
N HIS A 245 -0.57 10.59 -8.27
CA HIS A 245 -1.07 9.70 -7.22
C HIS A 245 -1.90 8.54 -7.81
N ALA A 246 -2.74 8.79 -8.83
CA ALA A 246 -3.46 7.72 -9.52
C ALA A 246 -2.52 6.70 -10.18
N CYS A 247 -1.40 7.16 -10.75
CA CYS A 247 -0.39 6.28 -11.32
C CYS A 247 0.36 5.45 -10.28
N GLN A 248 0.69 6.05 -9.12
CA GLN A 248 1.27 5.32 -7.99
C GLN A 248 0.34 4.21 -7.50
N VAL A 249 -0.95 4.51 -7.37
CA VAL A 249 -1.98 3.54 -6.97
C VAL A 249 -2.10 2.43 -8.02
N THR A 250 -2.06 2.77 -9.30
CA THR A 250 -2.14 1.78 -10.39
C THR A 250 -0.98 0.79 -10.32
N ASP A 251 0.26 1.27 -10.14
CA ASP A 251 1.42 0.40 -10.00
C ASP A 251 1.40 -0.41 -8.69
N ALA A 252 0.98 0.19 -7.58
CA ALA A 252 0.82 -0.53 -6.31
C ALA A 252 -0.20 -1.67 -6.43
N LEU A 253 -1.34 -1.42 -7.07
CA LEU A 253 -2.35 -2.45 -7.35
C LEU A 253 -1.80 -3.56 -8.24
N LYS A 254 -1.00 -3.23 -9.25
CA LYS A 254 -0.32 -4.21 -10.09
C LYS A 254 0.62 -5.09 -9.26
N GLY A 255 1.46 -4.49 -8.41
CA GLY A 255 2.36 -5.23 -7.51
C GLY A 255 1.60 -6.16 -6.55
N MET A 256 0.51 -5.68 -5.96
CA MET A 256 -0.32 -6.48 -5.06
C MET A 256 -1.01 -7.64 -5.79
N ARG A 257 -1.55 -7.43 -7.00
CA ARG A 257 -2.09 -8.52 -7.85
C ARG A 257 -1.05 -9.60 -8.12
N LEU A 258 0.18 -9.20 -8.43
CA LEU A 258 1.26 -10.15 -8.69
C LEU A 258 1.63 -10.96 -7.44
N ASN A 259 1.67 -10.34 -6.26
CA ASN A 259 1.89 -11.06 -5.00
C ASN A 259 0.81 -12.12 -4.78
N LEU A 260 -0.44 -11.74 -5.00
CA LEU A 260 -1.61 -12.61 -4.87
C LEU A 260 -1.55 -13.82 -5.82
N LEU A 261 -1.19 -13.63 -7.09
CA LEU A 261 -1.01 -14.73 -8.05
C LEU A 261 0.03 -15.74 -7.58
N ARG A 262 1.08 -15.26 -6.90
CA ARG A 262 2.19 -16.10 -6.45
C ARG A 262 1.86 -16.85 -5.18
N LEU A 263 1.09 -16.25 -4.29
CA LEU A 263 0.50 -17.00 -3.16
C LEU A 263 -0.37 -18.14 -3.66
N SER A 264 -1.23 -17.89 -4.65
CA SER A 264 -2.06 -18.93 -5.26
C SER A 264 -1.21 -20.05 -5.88
N ALA A 265 -0.15 -19.71 -6.63
CA ALA A 265 0.76 -20.70 -7.20
C ALA A 265 1.52 -21.51 -6.12
N ILE A 266 1.94 -20.86 -5.03
CA ILE A 266 2.59 -21.52 -3.88
C ILE A 266 1.61 -22.49 -3.20
N ASP A 267 0.38 -22.05 -2.94
CA ASP A 267 -0.67 -22.87 -2.33
C ASP A 267 -1.00 -24.10 -3.19
N GLN A 268 -1.18 -23.92 -4.50
CA GLN A 268 -1.39 -25.03 -5.45
C GLN A 268 -0.23 -26.03 -5.42
N ARG A 269 1.02 -25.54 -5.40
CA ARG A 269 2.21 -26.40 -5.30
C ARG A 269 2.28 -27.11 -3.95
N PHE A 270 1.89 -26.46 -2.86
CA PHE A 270 1.77 -27.09 -1.54
C PHE A 270 0.73 -28.23 -1.55
N LYS A 271 -0.44 -27.99 -2.15
CA LYS A 271 -1.49 -29.01 -2.34
C LYS A 271 -1.01 -30.18 -3.19
N GLN A 272 -0.24 -29.92 -4.25
CA GLN A 272 0.37 -30.95 -5.08
C GLN A 272 1.42 -31.78 -4.31
N ILE A 273 2.33 -31.13 -3.57
CA ILE A 273 3.33 -31.83 -2.74
C ILE A 273 2.64 -32.72 -1.70
N LYS A 274 1.53 -32.25 -1.12
CA LYS A 274 0.70 -33.01 -0.16
C LYS A 274 0.03 -34.22 -0.81
N SER A 275 -0.46 -34.10 -2.04
CA SER A 275 -1.10 -35.23 -2.76
C SER A 275 -0.09 -36.27 -3.24
N GLU A 276 1.12 -35.84 -3.61
CA GLU A 276 2.23 -36.69 -4.06
C GLU A 276 2.90 -37.43 -2.90
N ASN A 277 3.03 -36.80 -1.73
CA ASN A 277 3.69 -37.39 -0.56
C ASN A 277 2.72 -37.83 0.54
N LYS A 278 2.02 -38.94 0.30
CA LYS A 278 1.09 -39.56 1.28
C LYS A 278 1.72 -39.97 2.64
N LYS A 279 3.05 -39.93 2.78
CA LYS A 279 3.80 -40.29 3.99
C LYS A 279 4.33 -39.10 4.79
N THR A 280 4.28 -37.88 4.25
CA THR A 280 4.72 -36.70 4.99
C THR A 280 3.55 -36.22 5.83
N GLN A 281 3.57 -36.55 7.13
CA GLN A 281 2.70 -35.89 8.11
C GLN A 281 3.14 -34.43 8.23
N PHE A 282 2.60 -33.57 7.37
CA PHE A 282 2.46 -32.17 7.71
C PHE A 282 1.45 -32.10 8.86
N MET A 283 1.79 -31.40 9.95
CA MET A 283 0.90 -31.21 11.08
C MET A 283 -0.47 -30.74 10.58
N GLN A 284 -1.51 -31.52 10.84
CA GLN A 284 -2.84 -31.31 10.29
C GLN A 284 -3.43 -29.95 10.69
N GLU A 285 -3.95 -29.22 9.68
CA GLU A 285 -5.28 -28.60 9.74
C GLU A 285 -6.27 -29.61 10.35
N THR A 286 -6.65 -29.42 11.61
CA THR A 286 -7.88 -30.03 12.10
C THR A 286 -9.06 -29.28 11.51
N GLU A 287 -9.43 -29.60 10.27
CA GLU A 287 -10.80 -29.38 9.78
C GLU A 287 -11.73 -30.33 10.52
N LYS A 288 -12.14 -29.96 11.74
CA LYS A 288 -13.39 -30.48 12.30
C LYS A 288 -14.51 -29.50 11.92
N ASN A 289 -15.29 -29.90 10.92
CA ASN A 289 -16.59 -29.33 10.55
C ASN A 289 -16.60 -27.97 9.82
N GLY A 290 -15.82 -27.77 8.75
CA GLY A 290 -15.94 -26.58 7.90
C GLY A 290 -15.69 -25.23 8.61
N ARG A 291 -15.16 -25.29 9.83
CA ARG A 291 -14.78 -24.13 10.64
C ARG A 291 -13.33 -23.83 10.33
N ARG A 292 -13.09 -22.78 9.54
CA ARG A 292 -11.76 -22.20 9.40
C ARG A 292 -11.20 -21.83 10.78
N GLU A 293 -9.90 -22.03 10.93
CA GLU A 293 -9.08 -21.87 12.14
C GLU A 293 -9.52 -20.69 13.01
N ARG A 294 -10.24 -21.00 14.08
CA ARG A 294 -10.52 -20.08 15.19
C ARG A 294 -9.32 -20.13 16.13
N TYR A 295 -8.61 -19.01 16.28
CA TYR A 295 -7.48 -18.89 17.21
C TYR A 295 -8.04 -18.72 18.62
N THR A 296 -8.04 -19.79 19.40
CA THR A 296 -8.60 -19.78 20.77
C THR A 296 -7.60 -19.20 21.75
N ASN A 297 -7.94 -18.08 22.38
CA ASN A 297 -7.29 -17.64 23.60
C ASN A 297 -7.85 -18.50 24.76
N GLU A 298 -7.05 -19.46 25.25
CA GLU A 298 -7.47 -20.41 26.32
C GLU A 298 -7.91 -19.71 27.61
N THR A 299 -7.56 -18.43 27.80
CA THR A 299 -7.85 -17.69 29.04
C THR A 299 -9.16 -16.92 29.04
N GLN A 300 -9.81 -16.71 27.89
CA GLN A 300 -11.10 -15.99 27.82
C GLN A 300 -12.23 -16.77 27.15
N GLY A 301 -11.96 -17.92 26.52
CA GLY A 301 -12.99 -18.64 25.75
C GLY A 301 -13.30 -18.00 24.39
N ASP A 302 -12.74 -16.83 24.10
CA ASP A 302 -12.93 -16.11 22.86
C ASP A 302 -12.00 -16.65 21.77
N SER A 303 -12.60 -17.08 20.66
CA SER A 303 -11.89 -17.40 19.43
C SER A 303 -11.77 -16.16 18.54
N LYS A 304 -10.54 -15.72 18.24
CA LYS A 304 -10.31 -14.68 17.24
C LYS A 304 -10.27 -15.29 15.84
N SER A 305 -10.94 -14.67 14.88
CA SER A 305 -10.84 -14.98 13.46
C SER A 305 -9.56 -14.39 12.85
N LEU A 306 -9.23 -14.77 11.62
CA LEU A 306 -8.12 -14.17 10.86
C LEU A 306 -8.31 -12.66 10.66
N ASP A 307 -9.55 -12.25 10.42
CA ASP A 307 -9.96 -10.87 10.23
C ASP A 307 -9.82 -10.06 11.53
N ASP A 308 -10.13 -10.69 12.68
CA ASP A 308 -9.84 -10.13 14.02
C ASP A 308 -8.35 -9.95 14.28
N LEU A 309 -7.43 -10.56 13.52
CA LEU A 309 -6.00 -10.36 13.71
C LEU A 309 -5.42 -9.27 12.81
N THR A 310 -6.03 -9.09 11.64
CA THR A 310 -5.52 -8.20 10.59
C THR A 310 -6.30 -6.90 10.47
N THR A 311 -7.52 -6.80 11.01
CA THR A 311 -8.27 -5.53 11.09
C THR A 311 -7.78 -4.70 12.28
N VAL A 312 -7.41 -3.46 12.00
CA VAL A 312 -7.04 -2.45 13.01
C VAL A 312 -8.09 -1.35 12.94
N THR A 313 -8.70 -1.01 14.07
CA THR A 313 -9.65 0.10 14.14
C THR A 313 -8.93 1.44 14.31
N SER A 314 -9.61 2.55 14.03
CA SER A 314 -9.01 3.88 14.22
C SER A 314 -8.61 4.14 15.68
N ASN A 315 -9.35 3.58 16.66
CA ASN A 315 -8.99 3.69 18.08
C ASN A 315 -7.79 2.82 18.44
N GLU A 316 -7.72 1.59 17.90
CA GLU A 316 -6.57 0.71 18.07
C GLU A 316 -5.29 1.37 17.55
N LEU A 317 -5.37 1.95 16.35
CA LEU A 317 -4.27 2.68 15.75
C LEU A 317 -3.86 3.86 16.64
N ILE A 318 -4.73 4.83 16.89
CA ILE A 318 -4.32 6.11 17.47
C ILE A 318 -4.06 5.99 18.98
N ASN A 319 -4.99 5.37 19.71
CA ASN A 319 -5.03 5.45 21.16
C ASN A 319 -4.46 4.20 21.84
N LYS A 320 -4.92 2.99 21.46
CA LYS A 320 -4.55 1.76 22.19
C LYS A 320 -3.12 1.30 21.92
N SER A 321 -2.63 1.49 20.69
CA SER A 321 -1.25 1.13 20.34
C SER A 321 -0.20 2.06 20.95
N GLY A 322 -0.59 3.29 21.32
CA GLY A 322 0.32 4.36 21.72
C GLY A 322 0.97 5.11 20.55
N TYR A 323 0.63 4.78 19.30
CA TYR A 323 1.13 5.45 18.10
C TYR A 323 0.85 6.96 18.09
N GLY A 324 -0.39 7.37 18.34
CA GLY A 324 -0.78 8.79 18.32
C GLY A 324 -0.01 9.62 19.36
N LYS A 325 0.13 9.09 20.58
CA LYS A 325 0.91 9.73 21.64
C LYS A 325 2.40 9.82 21.29
N ALA A 326 2.97 8.75 20.73
CA ALA A 326 4.37 8.75 20.34
C ALA A 326 4.67 9.76 19.21
N LEU A 327 3.75 9.96 18.25
CA LEU A 327 3.86 11.03 17.25
C LEU A 327 3.80 12.42 17.89
N GLU A 328 2.91 12.63 18.87
CA GLU A 328 2.82 13.89 19.61
C GLU A 328 4.12 14.18 20.36
N ASP A 329 4.68 13.18 21.05
CA ASP A 329 5.95 13.29 21.77
C ASP A 329 7.12 13.55 20.81
N GLU A 330 7.13 12.93 19.62
CA GLU A 330 8.13 13.19 18.58
C GLU A 330 8.01 14.61 18.00
N SER A 331 6.79 15.10 17.76
CA SER A 331 6.57 16.48 17.28
C SER A 331 7.06 17.52 18.29
N LYS A 332 6.80 17.28 19.59
CA LYS A 332 7.31 18.14 20.67
C LYS A 332 8.83 18.14 20.72
N LYS A 333 9.47 16.97 20.63
CA LYS A 333 10.94 16.88 20.56
C LYS A 333 11.51 17.60 19.34
N LEU A 334 10.90 17.43 18.17
CA LEU A 334 11.29 18.16 16.96
C LEU A 334 11.20 19.69 17.19
N GLN A 335 10.14 20.17 17.83
CA GLN A 335 10.01 21.58 18.17
C GLN A 335 11.15 22.05 19.09
N GLU A 336 11.29 21.41 20.25
CA GLU A 336 12.22 21.83 21.31
C GLU A 336 13.69 21.69 20.88
N GLU A 337 14.04 20.54 20.29
CA GLU A 337 15.42 20.16 19.99
C GLU A 337 15.89 20.64 18.61
N CYS A 338 14.98 20.88 17.65
CA CYS A 338 15.36 21.21 16.27
C CYS A 338 14.88 22.56 15.76
N VAL A 339 13.68 22.99 16.13
CA VAL A 339 13.14 24.29 15.67
C VAL A 339 13.59 25.43 16.59
N ASP A 340 13.56 25.21 17.91
CA ASP A 340 13.83 26.25 18.90
C ASP A 340 15.30 26.35 19.29
N SER A 341 15.98 25.21 19.53
CA SER A 341 17.39 25.20 20.00
C SER A 341 18.41 24.69 18.97
N TYR A 342 17.97 24.02 17.91
CA TYR A 342 18.77 23.35 16.87
C TYR A 342 19.98 22.57 17.39
N ASP A 343 19.79 21.27 17.61
CA ASP A 343 20.83 20.28 17.90
C ASP A 343 21.09 19.38 16.68
N GLU A 344 22.19 19.62 15.96
CA GLU A 344 22.49 18.93 14.70
C GLU A 344 22.46 17.39 14.79
N GLU A 345 22.96 16.82 15.89
CA GLU A 345 23.00 15.36 16.07
C GLU A 345 21.61 14.76 16.32
N LYS A 346 20.74 15.50 17.01
CA LYS A 346 19.35 15.07 17.23
C LYS A 346 18.48 15.31 16.01
N CYS A 347 18.79 16.32 15.22
CA CYS A 347 17.96 16.74 14.09
C CYS A 347 18.30 16.04 12.77
N LYS A 348 19.44 15.37 12.68
CA LYS A 348 19.89 14.66 11.47
C LYS A 348 18.92 13.61 10.93
N HIS A 349 18.03 13.07 11.78
CA HIS A 349 17.05 12.07 11.37
C HIS A 349 15.80 12.66 10.70
N TYR A 350 15.62 13.98 10.76
CA TYR A 350 14.49 14.69 10.15
C TYR A 350 14.81 15.30 8.79
N LEU A 351 16.09 15.34 8.39
CA LEU A 351 16.56 15.88 7.13
C LEU A 351 17.38 14.81 6.40
N HIS A 352 17.36 14.81 5.07
CA HIS A 352 18.17 13.86 4.31
C HIS A 352 19.64 14.26 4.37
N SER A 353 20.50 13.31 4.73
CA SER A 353 21.95 13.44 4.51
C SER A 353 22.29 13.31 3.03
N ASP A 354 23.50 13.72 2.63
CA ASP A 354 23.98 13.52 1.25
C ASP A 354 23.96 12.04 0.87
N ASP A 355 24.25 11.13 1.80
CA ASP A 355 24.17 9.68 1.61
C ASP A 355 22.72 9.20 1.41
N ASP A 356 21.74 9.81 2.08
CA ASP A 356 20.32 9.48 1.91
C ASP A 356 19.80 9.99 0.56
N VAL A 357 20.22 11.19 0.17
CA VAL A 357 19.94 11.74 -1.16
C VAL A 357 20.51 10.80 -2.22
N ALA A 358 21.80 10.45 -2.15
CA ALA A 358 22.44 9.55 -3.12
C ALA A 358 21.71 8.19 -3.25
N LYS A 359 21.29 7.58 -2.13
CA LYS A 359 20.50 6.32 -2.16
C LYS A 359 19.14 6.49 -2.84
N LEU A 360 18.44 7.60 -2.58
CA LEU A 360 17.16 7.87 -3.23
C LEU A 360 17.35 8.19 -4.73
N GLU A 361 18.45 8.83 -5.10
CA GLU A 361 18.82 9.07 -6.50
C GLU A 361 19.10 7.76 -7.23
N ASP A 362 19.93 6.90 -6.67
CA ASP A 362 20.24 5.58 -7.22
C ASP A 362 18.96 4.74 -7.39
N ALA A 363 18.04 4.84 -6.44
CA ALA A 363 16.71 4.24 -6.55
C ALA A 363 15.94 4.78 -7.75
N ALA A 364 15.82 6.10 -7.88
CA ALA A 364 15.11 6.72 -9.00
C ALA A 364 15.75 6.37 -10.36
N THR A 365 17.07 6.27 -10.41
CA THR A 365 17.78 5.78 -11.60
C THR A 365 17.44 4.32 -11.90
N GLU A 366 17.44 3.45 -10.89
CA GLU A 366 17.01 2.05 -11.04
C GLU A 366 15.60 1.96 -11.62
N HIS A 367 14.66 2.75 -11.09
CA HIS A 367 13.28 2.82 -11.59
C HIS A 367 13.20 3.16 -13.06
N SER A 368 13.95 4.20 -13.44
CA SER A 368 13.99 4.68 -14.82
C SER A 368 14.44 3.58 -15.77
N ILE A 369 15.50 2.85 -15.41
CA ILE A 369 16.05 1.75 -16.20
C ILE A 369 15.04 0.61 -16.32
N ARG A 370 14.49 0.12 -15.20
CA ARG A 370 13.50 -0.98 -15.21
C ARG A 370 12.32 -0.69 -16.13
N ARG A 371 11.78 0.53 -16.05
CA ARG A 371 10.65 0.93 -16.88
C ARG A 371 11.04 1.08 -18.34
N GLN A 372 12.24 1.56 -18.65
CA GLN A 372 12.70 1.61 -20.04
C GLN A 372 12.84 0.21 -20.65
N VAL A 373 13.37 -0.75 -19.88
CA VAL A 373 13.44 -2.15 -20.34
C VAL A 373 12.03 -2.72 -20.56
N ALA A 374 11.09 -2.45 -19.67
CA ALA A 374 9.70 -2.87 -19.83
C ALA A 374 9.02 -2.26 -21.07
N ILE A 375 9.21 -0.96 -21.30
CA ILE A 375 8.71 -0.25 -22.49
C ILE A 375 9.28 -0.89 -23.76
N ASN A 376 10.58 -1.21 -23.78
CA ASN A 376 11.21 -1.87 -24.92
C ASN A 376 10.66 -3.28 -25.16
N LYS A 377 10.38 -4.05 -24.10
CA LYS A 377 9.71 -5.36 -24.20
C LYS A 377 8.30 -5.22 -24.79
N ILE A 378 7.53 -4.24 -24.34
CA ILE A 378 6.17 -3.95 -24.84
C ILE A 378 6.21 -3.56 -26.33
N ALA A 379 7.19 -2.74 -26.73
CA ALA A 379 7.35 -2.31 -28.12
C ALA A 379 7.71 -3.46 -29.09
N GLN A 380 8.16 -4.61 -28.58
CA GLN A 380 8.44 -5.80 -29.39
C GLN A 380 7.20 -6.69 -29.62
N ILE A 381 6.09 -6.43 -28.93
CA ILE A 381 4.84 -7.19 -29.07
C ILE A 381 4.16 -6.81 -30.38
N LYS A 382 3.94 -7.81 -31.26
CA LYS A 382 3.36 -7.61 -32.60
C LYS A 382 2.08 -8.40 -32.85
N ASP A 383 1.73 -9.32 -31.97
CA ASP A 383 0.62 -10.26 -32.13
C ASP A 383 -0.17 -10.41 -30.83
N GLU A 384 -1.41 -10.90 -30.97
CA GLU A 384 -2.37 -11.03 -29.87
C GLU A 384 -1.97 -12.10 -28.84
N GLU A 385 -1.28 -13.16 -29.26
CA GLU A 385 -0.84 -14.25 -28.37
C GLU A 385 0.24 -13.75 -27.41
N THR A 386 1.25 -13.05 -27.94
CA THR A 386 2.30 -12.41 -27.16
C THR A 386 1.74 -11.32 -26.24
N LEU A 387 0.79 -10.51 -26.74
CA LEU A 387 0.10 -9.50 -25.93
C LEU A 387 -0.69 -10.12 -24.77
N THR A 388 -1.44 -11.18 -25.06
CA THR A 388 -2.23 -11.89 -24.05
C THR A 388 -1.32 -12.48 -22.98
N THR A 389 -0.26 -13.17 -23.38
CA THR A 389 0.73 -13.74 -22.47
C THR A 389 1.34 -12.66 -21.58
N PHE A 390 1.75 -11.52 -22.17
CA PHE A 390 2.30 -10.40 -21.41
C PHE A 390 1.31 -9.84 -20.39
N LEU A 391 0.06 -9.61 -20.79
CA LEU A 391 -0.96 -9.04 -19.90
C LEU A 391 -1.41 -10.01 -18.80
N GLU A 392 -1.43 -11.31 -19.07
CA GLU A 392 -1.67 -12.35 -18.05
C GLU A 392 -0.52 -12.43 -17.05
N GLU A 393 0.74 -12.34 -17.51
CA GLU A 393 1.92 -12.25 -16.63
C GLU A 393 1.86 -11.03 -15.71
N GLU A 394 1.24 -9.95 -16.18
CA GLU A 394 1.01 -8.70 -15.44
C GLU A 394 -0.23 -8.76 -14.54
N GLY A 395 -0.94 -9.89 -14.55
CA GLY A 395 -2.08 -10.17 -13.68
C GLY A 395 -3.42 -9.65 -14.18
N ARG A 396 -3.58 -9.43 -15.48
CA ARG A 396 -4.91 -9.21 -16.10
C ARG A 396 -5.57 -10.54 -16.45
N SER A 397 -6.89 -10.58 -16.38
CA SER A 397 -7.67 -11.74 -16.83
C SER A 397 -7.88 -11.74 -18.35
N LYS A 398 -8.13 -12.92 -18.93
CA LYS A 398 -8.50 -13.05 -20.36
C LYS A 398 -9.72 -12.21 -20.73
N ASP A 399 -10.72 -12.15 -19.85
CA ASP A 399 -11.95 -11.37 -20.06
C ASP A 399 -11.63 -9.86 -20.18
N GLU A 400 -10.73 -9.34 -19.34
CA GLU A 400 -10.26 -7.95 -19.41
C GLU A 400 -9.44 -7.68 -20.66
N ILE A 401 -8.54 -8.59 -21.03
CA ILE A 401 -7.71 -8.48 -22.24
C ILE A 401 -8.61 -8.40 -23.48
N GLN A 402 -9.60 -9.30 -23.56
CA GLN A 402 -10.57 -9.30 -24.65
C GLN A 402 -11.40 -8.02 -24.68
N LYS A 403 -11.80 -7.51 -23.50
CA LYS A 403 -12.50 -6.23 -23.40
C LYS A 403 -11.65 -5.08 -23.93
N MET A 404 -10.37 -5.00 -23.56
CA MET A 404 -9.45 -3.97 -24.06
C MET A 404 -9.31 -4.03 -25.59
N LEU A 405 -9.20 -5.24 -26.16
CA LEU A 405 -9.17 -5.44 -27.62
C LEU A 405 -10.50 -5.08 -28.30
N ASN A 406 -11.62 -5.34 -27.64
CA ASN A 406 -12.96 -5.02 -28.18
C ASN A 406 -13.29 -3.53 -28.11
N GLU A 407 -12.81 -2.82 -27.10
CA GLU A 407 -12.96 -1.37 -26.94
C GLU A 407 -12.01 -0.57 -27.86
N SER A 408 -11.03 -1.22 -28.48
CA SER A 408 -10.20 -0.61 -29.51
C SER A 408 -11.00 -0.40 -30.80
N THR A 409 -11.03 0.86 -31.25
CA THR A 409 -11.64 1.26 -32.53
C THR A 409 -10.62 1.30 -33.68
N ALA A 410 -9.34 1.01 -33.40
CA ALA A 410 -8.28 1.00 -34.39
C ALA A 410 -8.36 -0.23 -35.30
N SER A 411 -7.88 -0.11 -36.54
CA SER A 411 -7.77 -1.23 -37.47
C SER A 411 -6.77 -2.28 -36.99
N ASP A 412 -5.69 -1.83 -36.33
CA ASP A 412 -4.74 -2.67 -35.63
C ASP A 412 -4.96 -2.53 -34.12
N LYS A 413 -5.80 -3.43 -33.60
CA LYS A 413 -6.18 -3.46 -32.19
C LYS A 413 -5.00 -3.77 -31.28
N VAL A 414 -4.08 -4.63 -31.74
CA VAL A 414 -2.89 -5.01 -30.97
C VAL A 414 -1.99 -3.79 -30.82
N ALA A 415 -1.70 -3.07 -31.92
CA ALA A 415 -0.90 -1.85 -31.87
C ALA A 415 -1.53 -0.76 -30.99
N ASP A 416 -2.85 -0.57 -31.05
CA ASP A 416 -3.55 0.39 -30.19
C ASP A 416 -3.46 0.03 -28.70
N VAL A 417 -3.68 -1.25 -28.36
CA VAL A 417 -3.55 -1.71 -26.96
C VAL A 417 -2.11 -1.61 -26.49
N VAL A 418 -1.12 -2.01 -27.30
CA VAL A 418 0.31 -1.85 -27.01
C VAL A 418 0.66 -0.37 -26.79
N GLY A 419 0.13 0.54 -27.61
CA GLY A 419 0.30 1.98 -27.45
C GLY A 419 -0.27 2.50 -26.13
N LYS A 420 -1.51 2.11 -25.78
CA LYS A 420 -2.15 2.47 -24.50
C LYS A 420 -1.36 1.96 -23.29
N ILE A 421 -0.88 0.71 -23.33
CA ILE A 421 -0.04 0.14 -22.27
C ILE A 421 1.28 0.92 -22.18
N THR A 422 1.91 1.21 -23.30
CA THR A 422 3.17 1.98 -23.33
C THR A 422 3.02 3.35 -22.70
N GLU A 423 1.96 4.09 -23.04
CA GLU A 423 1.67 5.40 -22.45
C GLU A 423 1.33 5.30 -20.96
N GLN A 424 0.60 4.26 -20.54
CA GLN A 424 0.35 3.98 -19.12
C GLN A 424 1.68 3.77 -18.36
N PHE A 425 2.59 2.95 -18.89
CA PHE A 425 3.91 2.69 -18.29
C PHE A 425 4.78 3.94 -18.19
N LYS A 426 4.75 4.80 -19.21
CA LYS A 426 5.43 6.11 -19.17
C LYS A 426 4.83 7.02 -18.10
N GLY A 427 3.50 7.05 -17.98
CA GLY A 427 2.80 7.77 -16.93
C GLY A 427 3.17 7.28 -15.52
N GLU A 428 3.15 5.96 -15.31
CA GLU A 428 3.59 5.32 -14.07
C GLU A 428 5.05 5.65 -13.73
N LYS A 429 5.95 5.56 -14.71
CA LYS A 429 7.36 5.92 -14.56
C LYS A 429 7.52 7.37 -14.10
N ALA A 430 6.94 8.31 -14.83
CA ALA A 430 7.02 9.74 -14.53
C ALA A 430 6.46 10.05 -13.13
N ALA A 431 5.35 9.41 -12.75
CA ALA A 431 4.73 9.58 -11.45
C ALA A 431 5.60 9.07 -10.29
N MET A 432 6.26 7.92 -10.47
CA MET A 432 7.18 7.38 -9.46
C MET A 432 8.42 8.25 -9.29
N ILE A 433 8.99 8.72 -10.41
CA ILE A 433 10.13 9.63 -10.39
C ILE A 433 9.75 10.96 -9.71
N ALA A 434 8.58 11.52 -10.05
CA ALA A 434 8.06 12.71 -9.39
C ALA A 434 7.86 12.49 -7.88
N ALA A 435 7.40 11.30 -7.47
CA ALA A 435 7.26 10.93 -6.06
C ALA A 435 8.60 10.94 -5.32
N LEU A 436 9.60 10.27 -5.90
CA LEU A 436 10.95 10.17 -5.33
C LEU A 436 11.63 11.54 -5.27
N ASN A 437 11.44 12.38 -6.29
CA ASN A 437 11.95 13.75 -6.29
C ASN A 437 11.30 14.59 -5.21
N LYS A 438 9.96 14.52 -5.09
CA LYS A 438 9.24 15.20 -4.02
C LYS A 438 9.76 14.74 -2.65
N LYS A 439 10.17 13.47 -2.52
CA LYS A 439 10.70 12.89 -1.28
C LYS A 439 12.07 13.43 -0.96
N ILE A 440 12.95 13.46 -1.96
CA ILE A 440 14.28 14.04 -1.83
C ILE A 440 14.13 15.51 -1.40
N GLU A 441 13.35 16.30 -2.14
CA GLU A 441 13.22 17.74 -1.93
C GLU A 441 12.44 18.13 -0.65
N SER A 442 11.56 17.27 -0.13
CA SER A 442 10.82 17.56 1.11
C SER A 442 11.71 17.55 2.35
N ARG A 443 12.88 16.89 2.29
CA ARG A 443 13.83 16.75 3.41
C ARG A 443 15.27 17.17 3.09
N LYS A 444 15.60 17.45 1.83
CA LYS A 444 16.90 17.98 1.40
C LYS A 444 17.05 19.44 1.83
N VAL A 445 18.25 19.78 2.28
CA VAL A 445 18.65 21.16 2.59
C VAL A 445 19.41 21.70 1.40
N GLU A 446 18.92 22.78 0.80
CA GLU A 446 19.63 23.44 -0.31
C GLU A 446 21.00 23.96 0.14
N ARG A 447 22.01 23.82 -0.72
CA ARG A 447 23.33 24.42 -0.49
C ARG A 447 23.19 25.94 -0.53
N ALA A 448 23.78 26.66 0.42
CA ALA A 448 23.74 28.12 0.40
C ALA A 448 24.40 28.67 -0.87
N SER A 449 23.62 29.39 -1.68
CA SER A 449 24.12 30.24 -2.75
C SER A 449 24.24 31.69 -2.26
N SER A 450 24.96 32.54 -3.00
CA SER A 450 25.18 33.95 -2.65
C SER A 450 23.90 34.79 -2.50
N ASN A 451 22.74 34.29 -2.94
CA ASN A 451 21.42 34.93 -2.82
C ASN A 451 20.45 34.16 -1.90
N SER A 452 20.91 33.11 -1.21
CA SER A 452 20.05 32.28 -0.34
C SER A 452 20.11 32.74 1.12
N PRO A 453 19.04 32.51 1.90
CA PRO A 453 19.10 32.63 3.36
C PRO A 453 20.24 31.78 3.93
N PRO A 454 20.79 32.11 5.12
CA PRO A 454 21.74 31.27 5.81
C PRO A 454 21.23 29.82 5.91
N VAL A 455 22.13 28.83 5.76
CA VAL A 455 21.78 27.39 5.82
C VAL A 455 20.94 27.05 7.07
N ALA A 456 21.21 27.71 8.20
CA ALA A 456 20.45 27.55 9.44
C ALA A 456 18.96 27.94 9.29
N GLU A 457 18.64 29.01 8.57
CA GLU A 457 17.25 29.42 8.32
C GLU A 457 16.53 28.45 7.37
N LEU A 458 17.24 27.95 6.34
CA LEU A 458 16.72 26.92 5.43
C LEU A 458 16.41 25.62 6.16
N LYS A 459 17.33 25.16 7.03
CA LYS A 459 17.12 23.99 7.90
C LYS A 459 15.89 24.20 8.80
N LYS A 460 15.78 25.35 9.47
CA LYS A 460 14.64 25.66 10.35
C LYS A 460 13.30 25.68 9.61
N LYS A 461 13.27 26.25 8.39
CA LYS A 461 12.07 26.22 7.54
C LYS A 461 11.65 24.78 7.21
N LYS A 462 12.59 23.95 6.75
CA LYS A 462 12.32 22.53 6.44
C LYS A 462 11.86 21.74 7.67
N LEU A 463 12.50 21.93 8.81
CA LEU A 463 12.09 21.29 10.07
C LEU A 463 10.69 21.72 10.52
N THR A 464 10.29 22.97 10.26
CA THR A 464 8.94 23.45 10.54
C THR A 464 7.89 22.82 9.61
N GLU A 465 8.24 22.59 8.34
CA GLU A 465 7.39 21.84 7.39
C GLU A 465 7.25 20.37 7.81
N VAL A 466 8.36 19.70 8.17
CA VAL A 466 8.36 18.34 8.73
C VAL A 466 7.44 18.25 9.94
N LYS A 467 7.52 19.23 10.86
CA LYS A 467 6.68 19.28 12.05
C LYS A 467 5.19 19.32 11.70
N LYS A 468 4.78 20.23 10.81
CA LYS A 468 3.38 20.34 10.37
C LYS A 468 2.86 19.03 9.79
N GLU A 469 3.69 18.35 9.00
CA GLU A 469 3.34 17.03 8.45
C GLU A 469 3.20 15.98 9.56
N MET A 470 4.11 15.95 10.54
CA MET A 470 4.02 15.04 11.69
C MET A 470 2.79 15.27 12.56
N GLU A 471 2.38 16.53 12.75
CA GLU A 471 1.17 16.89 13.50
C GLU A 471 -0.12 16.51 12.75
N ALA A 472 -0.11 16.54 11.42
CA ALA A 472 -1.25 16.15 10.60
C ALA A 472 -1.42 14.62 10.49
N LYS A 473 -0.34 13.84 10.65
CA LYS A 473 -0.33 12.39 10.48
C LYS A 473 -1.40 11.65 11.31
N PRO A 474 -1.54 11.86 12.64
CA PRO A 474 -2.53 11.14 13.44
C PRO A 474 -3.96 11.26 12.91
N LYS A 475 -4.41 12.48 12.61
CA LYS A 475 -5.74 12.73 12.02
C LYS A 475 -5.87 12.07 10.66
N GLY A 476 -4.86 12.24 9.80
CA GLY A 476 -4.84 11.66 8.46
C GLY A 476 -4.94 10.14 8.44
N TYR A 477 -4.27 9.44 9.37
CA TYR A 477 -4.38 7.99 9.52
C TYR A 477 -5.71 7.55 10.14
N GLN A 478 -6.20 8.28 11.15
CA GLN A 478 -7.52 8.01 11.76
C GLN A 478 -8.62 8.01 10.70
N GLU A 479 -8.69 9.06 9.89
CA GLU A 479 -9.69 9.24 8.84
C GLU A 479 -9.62 8.13 7.80
N LEU A 480 -8.41 7.77 7.38
CA LEU A 480 -8.20 6.70 6.42
C LEU A 480 -8.66 5.34 6.96
N VAL A 481 -8.26 4.96 8.18
CA VAL A 481 -8.65 3.68 8.79
C VAL A 481 -10.15 3.61 8.93
N HIS A 482 -10.74 4.68 9.44
CA HIS A 482 -12.18 4.76 9.63
C HIS A 482 -12.91 4.59 8.30
N PHE A 483 -12.58 5.42 7.31
CA PHE A 483 -13.17 5.35 5.99
C PHE A 483 -12.99 3.97 5.34
N ASN A 484 -11.78 3.41 5.37
CA ASN A 484 -11.46 2.09 4.83
C ASN A 484 -12.31 0.98 5.47
N ASN A 485 -12.39 0.96 6.81
CA ASN A 485 -13.13 -0.06 7.54
C ASN A 485 -14.64 0.03 7.23
N ILE A 486 -15.21 1.23 7.19
CA ILE A 486 -16.63 1.42 6.84
C ILE A 486 -16.90 1.04 5.38
N ILE A 487 -16.11 1.53 4.42
CA ILE A 487 -16.29 1.24 2.98
C ILE A 487 -16.16 -0.25 2.68
N SER A 488 -15.17 -0.92 3.29
CA SER A 488 -14.98 -2.36 3.13
C SER A 488 -16.20 -3.18 3.59
N GLY A 489 -17.02 -2.61 4.49
CA GLY A 489 -18.29 -3.13 4.98
C GLY A 489 -19.30 -3.46 3.89
N PHE A 490 -19.26 -2.72 2.79
CA PHE A 490 -20.23 -2.79 1.69
C PHE A 490 -19.75 -3.58 0.49
N LEU A 491 -18.51 -4.09 0.55
CA LEU A 491 -18.00 -5.02 -0.45
C LEU A 491 -18.74 -6.35 -0.33
N THR A 492 -19.14 -6.88 -1.47
CA THR A 492 -19.87 -8.14 -1.57
C THR A 492 -18.92 -9.33 -1.49
N ILE A 493 -19.27 -10.31 -0.67
CA ILE A 493 -18.60 -11.62 -0.59
C ILE A 493 -19.56 -12.71 -1.05
N GLU A 494 -19.06 -13.68 -1.82
CA GLU A 494 -19.83 -14.86 -2.21
C GLU A 494 -19.49 -16.03 -1.30
N LYS A 495 -20.47 -16.51 -0.54
CA LYS A 495 -20.33 -17.71 0.29
C LYS A 495 -21.14 -18.86 -0.27
N THR A 496 -20.59 -20.07 -0.21
CA THR A 496 -21.40 -21.28 -0.41
C THR A 496 -21.96 -21.73 0.92
N ILE A 497 -23.29 -21.63 1.09
CA ILE A 497 -24.03 -22.12 2.26
C ILE A 497 -24.95 -23.23 1.75
N ASP A 498 -24.84 -24.44 2.32
CA ASP A 498 -25.63 -25.61 1.94
C ASP A 498 -25.65 -25.90 0.42
N GLY A 499 -24.50 -25.72 -0.23
CA GLY A 499 -24.33 -25.93 -1.68
C GLY A 499 -24.91 -24.82 -2.57
N LYS A 500 -25.48 -23.76 -2.00
CA LYS A 500 -25.95 -22.57 -2.71
C LYS A 500 -24.99 -21.40 -2.52
N LYS A 501 -24.70 -20.69 -3.61
CA LYS A 501 -23.95 -19.43 -3.55
C LYS A 501 -24.88 -18.32 -3.08
N GLU A 502 -24.57 -17.74 -1.93
CA GLU A 502 -25.22 -16.58 -1.36
C GLU A 502 -24.26 -15.40 -1.37
N SER A 503 -24.80 -14.22 -1.68
CA SER A 503 -24.08 -12.96 -1.72
C SER A 503 -24.38 -12.19 -0.44
N MET A 504 -23.36 -11.82 0.32
CA MET A 504 -23.50 -11.08 1.58
C MET A 504 -22.46 -9.96 1.70
N ALA A 505 -22.65 -9.05 2.66
CA ALA A 505 -21.76 -7.90 2.87
C ALA A 505 -20.62 -8.23 3.86
N ASN A 506 -19.41 -7.73 3.59
CA ASN A 506 -18.19 -7.87 4.40
C ASN A 506 -18.21 -6.98 5.66
N THR A 507 -19.18 -7.19 6.53
CA THR A 507 -19.51 -6.24 7.60
C THR A 507 -18.59 -6.27 8.83
N HIS A 508 -17.66 -7.23 8.93
CA HIS A 508 -16.86 -7.43 10.14
C HIS A 508 -15.98 -6.22 10.49
N ALA A 509 -15.17 -5.74 9.55
CA ALA A 509 -14.29 -4.59 9.79
C ALA A 509 -15.08 -3.31 10.11
N MET A 510 -16.24 -3.13 9.46
CA MET A 510 -17.14 -2.02 9.71
C MET A 510 -17.71 -2.06 11.14
N PHE A 511 -18.24 -3.19 11.60
CA PHE A 511 -18.78 -3.26 12.96
C PHE A 511 -17.70 -3.10 14.03
N ARG A 512 -16.52 -3.70 13.86
CA ARG A 512 -15.38 -3.46 14.76
C ARG A 512 -14.99 -1.99 14.83
N GLU A 513 -15.00 -1.28 13.71
CA GLU A 513 -14.77 0.17 13.69
C GLU A 513 -15.89 0.94 14.40
N LEU A 514 -17.15 0.61 14.16
CA LEU A 514 -18.29 1.29 14.81
C LEU A 514 -18.30 1.08 16.33
N GLU A 515 -17.86 -0.08 16.81
CA GLU A 515 -17.67 -0.40 18.23
C GLU A 515 -16.46 0.33 18.83
N ASP A 516 -15.34 0.36 18.12
CA ASP A 516 -14.05 0.81 18.64
C ASP A 516 -13.34 1.83 17.73
N ASN A 517 -13.95 3.01 17.54
CA ASN A 517 -13.38 4.11 16.76
C ASN A 517 -12.84 5.25 17.64
N ALA A 518 -11.98 6.07 17.04
CA ALA A 518 -11.38 7.24 17.68
C ALA A 518 -12.28 8.50 17.67
N TYR A 519 -13.48 8.45 17.06
CA TYR A 519 -14.41 9.58 16.97
C TYR A 519 -15.39 9.68 18.17
N GLN A 520 -15.60 8.58 18.90
CA GLN A 520 -16.47 8.55 20.09
C GLN A 520 -15.93 9.36 21.28
N SER A 521 -14.63 9.64 21.34
CA SER A 521 -14.00 10.33 22.49
C SER A 521 -14.18 11.84 22.54
N GLY A 522 -14.78 12.48 21.52
CA GLY A 522 -14.92 13.95 21.47
C GLY A 522 -13.59 14.72 21.53
N ARG A 523 -12.46 14.02 21.35
CA ARG A 523 -11.10 14.54 21.32
C ARG A 523 -10.59 14.40 19.90
N GLU A 524 -10.19 15.50 19.29
CA GLU A 524 -9.39 15.41 18.07
C GLU A 524 -8.06 14.73 18.39
N PRO A 525 -7.62 13.74 17.59
CA PRO A 525 -6.30 13.14 17.77
C PRO A 525 -5.21 14.19 17.51
N GLY A 526 -4.30 14.38 18.47
CA GLY A 526 -3.06 15.13 18.26
C GLY A 526 -3.14 16.66 18.32
N SER A 527 -4.28 17.26 18.69
CA SER A 527 -4.36 18.70 18.93
C SER A 527 -5.03 19.00 20.26
N ALA A 528 -4.22 19.24 21.29
CA ALA A 528 -4.72 19.78 22.55
C ALA A 528 -5.23 21.24 22.41
N ASN A 529 -5.02 21.90 21.26
CA ASN A 529 -5.14 23.35 21.10
C ASN A 529 -5.95 23.83 19.88
N GLN A 530 -6.56 22.94 19.08
CA GLN A 530 -7.52 23.37 18.05
C GLN A 530 -8.94 22.99 18.46
N PRO A 531 -9.89 23.95 18.48
CA PRO A 531 -11.28 23.62 18.65
C PRO A 531 -11.74 22.78 17.46
N PRO A 532 -12.58 21.75 17.66
CA PRO A 532 -13.14 20.98 16.57
C PRO A 532 -13.87 21.92 15.61
N SER A 533 -13.47 21.89 14.34
CA SER A 533 -14.18 22.61 13.28
C SER A 533 -15.61 22.06 13.21
N THR A 534 -16.61 22.94 13.17
CA THR A 534 -18.03 22.55 13.05
C THR A 534 -18.34 21.83 11.73
N ASN A 535 -17.39 21.80 10.80
CA ASN A 535 -17.48 21.17 9.50
C ASN A 535 -16.71 19.84 9.41
N ASP A 536 -16.09 19.35 10.48
CA ASP A 536 -15.30 18.12 10.41
C ASP A 536 -16.17 16.89 10.74
N TYR A 537 -15.86 15.76 10.11
CA TYR A 537 -16.51 14.49 10.45
C TYR A 537 -16.27 14.16 11.93
N GLY A 538 -17.34 13.97 12.69
CA GLY A 538 -17.25 13.81 14.14
C GLY A 538 -18.27 12.84 14.73
N ALA A 539 -18.42 12.89 16.06
CA ALA A 539 -19.31 11.99 16.80
C ALA A 539 -20.77 12.05 16.29
N THR A 540 -21.26 13.23 15.90
CA THR A 540 -22.62 13.38 15.34
C THR A 540 -22.79 12.63 14.01
N ASP A 541 -21.79 12.66 13.14
CA ASP A 541 -21.85 11.97 11.85
C ASP A 541 -21.72 10.46 12.01
N LEU A 542 -20.94 10.01 13.01
CA LEU A 542 -20.86 8.61 13.40
C LEU A 542 -22.20 8.08 13.92
N GLU A 543 -22.89 8.83 14.78
CA GLU A 543 -24.20 8.42 15.29
C GLU A 543 -25.26 8.38 14.17
N LYS A 544 -25.24 9.36 13.25
CA LYS A 544 -26.06 9.32 12.02
C LYS A 544 -25.75 8.10 11.15
N LEU A 545 -24.48 7.76 10.98
CA LEU A 545 -24.06 6.57 10.25
C LEU A 545 -24.66 5.31 10.88
N LYS A 546 -24.51 5.13 12.21
CA LYS A 546 -25.10 3.98 12.93
C LYS A 546 -26.62 3.92 12.77
N GLU A 547 -27.31 5.05 12.93
CA GLU A 547 -28.77 5.14 12.76
C GLU A 547 -29.20 4.73 11.34
N ASN A 548 -28.49 5.25 10.32
CA ASN A 548 -28.82 4.99 8.93
C ASN A 548 -28.50 3.54 8.52
N LEU A 549 -27.42 2.95 9.04
CA LEU A 549 -27.11 1.52 8.88
C LEU A 549 -28.22 0.63 9.47
N GLY A 550 -28.69 0.95 10.68
CA GLY A 550 -29.82 0.25 11.30
C GLY A 550 -31.10 0.35 10.46
N LYS A 551 -31.42 1.54 9.92
CA LYS A 551 -32.56 1.73 9.00
C LYS A 551 -32.42 0.94 7.69
N ALA A 552 -31.18 0.73 7.22
CA ALA A 552 -30.88 -0.05 6.03
C ALA A 552 -30.92 -1.57 6.27
N GLY A 553 -31.20 -2.03 7.50
CA GLY A 553 -31.24 -3.45 7.85
C GLY A 553 -29.85 -4.09 7.92
N ILE A 554 -28.81 -3.29 8.11
CA ILE A 554 -27.43 -3.77 8.30
C ILE A 554 -27.22 -3.93 9.80
N GLU A 555 -27.51 -5.13 10.31
CA GLU A 555 -27.39 -5.48 11.72
C GLU A 555 -26.10 -6.28 12.00
N ASP A 556 -25.53 -6.06 13.19
CA ASP A 556 -24.45 -6.89 13.70
C ASP A 556 -25.02 -8.24 14.15
N GLU A 557 -24.82 -9.28 13.34
CA GLU A 557 -25.27 -10.64 13.69
C GLU A 557 -24.39 -11.30 14.77
N GLY A 558 -23.40 -10.58 15.32
CA GLY A 558 -22.52 -11.06 16.37
C GLY A 558 -21.58 -12.19 15.93
N ALA A 559 -20.58 -12.48 16.77
CA ALA A 559 -19.57 -13.51 16.54
C ALA A 559 -20.12 -14.96 16.49
N GLU A 560 -21.41 -15.16 16.76
CA GLU A 560 -22.06 -16.48 16.85
C GLU A 560 -22.67 -16.99 15.53
N ALA A 561 -22.88 -16.13 14.52
CA ALA A 561 -23.23 -16.60 13.18
C ALA A 561 -22.03 -17.37 12.58
N ASN A 562 -22.20 -18.67 12.32
CA ASN A 562 -21.17 -19.62 11.83
C ASN A 562 -20.67 -19.33 10.38
N ALA A 563 -20.48 -18.07 10.02
CA ALA A 563 -19.95 -17.63 8.74
C ALA A 563 -18.94 -16.52 8.96
N THR A 564 -17.66 -16.79 8.69
CA THR A 564 -16.68 -15.72 8.57
C THR A 564 -17.16 -14.76 7.48
N LYS A 565 -17.56 -13.53 7.86
CA LYS A 565 -17.95 -12.44 6.95
C LYS A 565 -16.72 -11.62 6.56
N SER A 566 -15.66 -12.30 6.11
CA SER A 566 -14.38 -11.68 5.76
C SER A 566 -14.09 -11.89 4.26
N MET A 567 -13.82 -10.80 3.55
CA MET A 567 -13.55 -10.82 2.11
C MET A 567 -12.38 -11.73 1.76
N GLN A 568 -12.62 -12.73 0.92
CA GLN A 568 -11.57 -13.59 0.38
C GLN A 568 -10.89 -12.95 -0.81
N ILE A 569 -9.75 -13.51 -1.21
CA ILE A 569 -9.07 -13.07 -2.42
C ILE A 569 -9.95 -13.22 -3.66
N GLU A 570 -10.79 -14.25 -3.73
CA GLU A 570 -11.70 -14.46 -4.86
C GLU A 570 -12.80 -13.39 -4.88
N ASP A 571 -13.23 -12.92 -3.71
CA ASP A 571 -14.19 -11.84 -3.56
C ASP A 571 -13.55 -10.49 -3.90
N LEU A 572 -12.33 -10.23 -3.43
CA LEU A 572 -11.52 -9.06 -3.78
C LEU A 572 -11.20 -9.05 -5.29
N ASN A 573 -10.85 -10.20 -5.83
CA ASN A 573 -10.59 -10.39 -7.25
C ASN A 573 -11.84 -10.08 -8.05
N ARG A 574 -13.03 -10.41 -7.56
CA ARG A 574 -14.28 -10.07 -8.25
C ARG A 574 -14.68 -8.60 -8.08
N ALA A 575 -14.59 -8.08 -6.86
CA ALA A 575 -15.09 -6.77 -6.49
C ALA A 575 -14.15 -5.63 -6.91
N ILE A 576 -12.84 -5.84 -6.82
CA ILE A 576 -11.82 -4.80 -7.01
C ILE A 576 -10.86 -5.12 -8.16
N LEU A 577 -10.28 -6.32 -8.19
CA LEU A 577 -9.22 -6.61 -9.17
C LEU A 577 -9.75 -7.08 -10.53
N LYS A 578 -11.04 -7.45 -10.61
CA LYS A 578 -11.75 -8.09 -11.74
C LYS A 578 -11.02 -9.31 -12.33
N TYR A 579 -10.39 -10.12 -11.48
CA TYR A 579 -9.65 -11.35 -11.81
C TYR A 579 -10.49 -12.62 -11.51
N LYS A 580 -10.27 -13.72 -12.23
CA LYS A 580 -10.94 -15.03 -12.01
C LYS A 580 -9.94 -16.11 -11.66
#